data_AF-A0A947B802-F1
#
_entry.id   AF-A0A947B802-F1
#
_cell.length_a   1.000
_cell.length_b   1.000
_cell.length_c   1.000
_cell.angle_alpha   90.00
_cell.angle_beta   90.00
_cell.angle_gamma   90.00
#
_symmetry.space_group_name_H-M   'P 1'
#
loop_
_entity.id
_entity.type
_entity.pdbx_description
1 polymer ?
#
loop_
_entity_poly.entity_id
_entity_poly.type
_entity_poly.pdbx_seq_one_letter_code
_entity_poly.pdbx_strand_id
1 'polypeptide(L)'
;MGKRWIWIVAGIVVLGLFATSASGAEKVLTMSTTTSTENSGLLDLLLPEFTKELGIQVKVVAKGTGAAIRDGMDGNVDIILVHAKAREEK
;
A
#
# COMPACT_ATOMS: atom_id res chain seq x y z
N MET A 1 -42.68 -19.74 28.91
CA MET A 1 -42.15 -18.68 28.00
C MET A 1 -40.79 -18.08 28.42
N GLY A 2 -40.04 -18.65 29.38
CA GLY A 2 -38.86 -17.96 29.96
C GLY A 2 -37.47 -18.24 29.34
N LYS A 3 -37.30 -19.30 28.54
CA LYS A 3 -35.96 -19.69 28.03
C LYS A 3 -35.64 -19.21 26.62
N ARG A 4 -36.66 -18.80 25.84
CA ARG A 4 -36.49 -18.36 24.43
C ARG A 4 -35.74 -17.02 24.32
N TRP A 5 -35.94 -16.11 25.26
CA TRP A 5 -35.22 -14.83 25.30
C TRP A 5 -33.71 -15.04 25.48
N ILE A 6 -33.31 -15.97 26.34
CA ILE A 6 -31.90 -16.28 26.62
C ILE A 6 -31.17 -16.68 25.34
N TRP A 7 -31.81 -17.48 24.48
CA TRP A 7 -31.26 -17.87 23.18
C TRP A 7 -31.19 -16.73 22.17
N ILE A 8 -32.15 -15.79 22.21
CA ILE A 8 -32.14 -14.60 21.36
C ILE A 8 -31.00 -13.66 21.76
N VAL A 9 -30.81 -13.42 23.07
CA VAL A 9 -29.72 -12.59 23.57
C VAL A 9 -28.36 -13.26 23.32
N ALA A 10 -28.24 -14.56 23.56
CA ALA A 10 -27.03 -15.31 23.23
C ALA A 10 -26.70 -15.22 21.72
N GLY A 11 -27.71 -15.33 20.86
CA GLY A 11 -27.55 -15.16 19.42
C GLY A 11 -27.05 -13.76 19.03
N ILE A 12 -27.60 -12.71 19.64
CA ILE A 12 -27.17 -11.32 19.39
C ILE A 12 -25.74 -11.07 19.87
N VAL A 13 -25.36 -11.62 21.04
CA VAL A 13 -23.99 -11.49 21.58
C VAL A 13 -22.97 -12.21 20.70
N VAL A 14 -23.29 -13.41 20.22
CA VAL A 14 -22.43 -14.15 19.27
C VAL A 14 -22.30 -13.39 17.95
N LEU A 15 -23.39 -12.81 17.43
CA LEU A 15 -23.36 -12.02 16.19
C LEU A 15 -22.49 -10.76 16.33
N GLY A 16 -22.51 -10.10 17.50
CA GLY A 16 -21.69 -8.93 17.80
C GLY A 16 -20.19 -9.22 17.88
N LEU A 17 -19.80 -10.42 18.32
CA LEU A 17 -18.39 -10.85 18.40
C LEU A 17 -17.75 -11.09 17.02
N PHE A 18 -18.53 -11.38 15.98
CA PHE A 18 -18.03 -11.52 14.61
C PHE A 18 -17.88 -10.17 13.86
N ALA A 19 -18.43 -9.08 14.38
CA ALA A 19 -18.40 -7.78 13.72
C ALA A 19 -17.09 -7.00 13.94
N THR A 20 -16.18 -7.48 14.81
CA THR A 20 -14.98 -6.72 15.21
C THR A 20 -13.68 -7.13 14.52
N SER A 21 -13.71 -8.07 13.56
CA SER A 21 -12.53 -8.46 12.80
C SER A 21 -12.36 -7.63 11.52
N ALA A 22 -12.28 -6.31 11.65
CA ALA A 22 -11.71 -5.44 10.63
C ALA A 22 -10.27 -5.09 11.05
N SER A 23 -9.39 -6.10 11.06
CA SER A 23 -7.97 -5.87 11.31
C SER A 23 -7.34 -5.18 10.11
N GLY A 24 -6.49 -4.18 10.37
CA GLY A 24 -6.12 -3.09 9.46
C GLY A 24 -5.69 -3.51 8.05
N ALA A 25 -6.18 -2.76 7.05
CA ALA A 25 -5.76 -2.90 5.68
C ALA A 25 -4.23 -2.74 5.56
N GLU A 26 -3.62 -3.64 4.79
CA GLU A 26 -2.19 -3.60 4.49
C GLU A 26 -1.86 -2.27 3.79
N LYS A 27 -0.97 -1.48 4.37
CA LYS A 27 -0.57 -0.18 3.82
C LYS A 27 0.44 -0.44 2.71
N VAL A 28 0.02 -0.25 1.47
CA VAL A 28 0.87 -0.45 0.28
C VAL A 28 0.91 0.84 -0.53
N LEU A 29 2.10 1.28 -0.90
CA LEU A 29 2.36 2.30 -1.91
C LEU A 29 2.87 1.65 -3.19
N THR A 30 2.53 2.26 -4.31
CA THR A 30 2.99 1.88 -5.65
C THR A 30 3.93 2.96 -6.17
N MET A 31 5.11 2.58 -6.64
CA MET A 31 6.14 3.49 -7.12
C MET A 31 6.58 3.14 -8.54
N SER A 32 6.63 4.14 -9.41
CA SER A 32 7.31 4.02 -10.71
C SER A 32 8.71 4.64 -10.63
N THR A 33 9.73 3.95 -11.13
CA THR A 33 11.12 4.44 -11.13
C THR A 33 11.86 4.08 -12.43
N THR A 34 13.13 4.46 -12.52
CA THR A 34 13.97 4.11 -13.68
C THR A 34 14.65 2.76 -13.51
N THR A 35 14.82 2.01 -14.60
CA THR A 35 15.60 0.75 -14.61
C THR A 35 17.03 0.93 -14.11
N SER A 36 17.66 2.09 -14.34
CA SER A 36 18.97 2.43 -13.77
C SER A 36 18.96 2.50 -12.24
N THR A 37 17.87 3.00 -11.65
CA THR A 37 17.72 3.10 -10.19
C THR A 37 17.45 1.74 -9.59
N GLU A 38 16.56 0.94 -10.18
CA GLU A 38 16.28 -0.42 -9.71
C GLU A 38 17.52 -1.31 -9.79
N ASN A 39 18.23 -1.32 -10.92
CA ASN A 39 19.43 -2.12 -11.11
C ASN A 39 20.63 -1.70 -10.23
N SER A 40 20.57 -0.53 -9.61
CA SER A 40 21.64 -0.08 -8.70
C SER A 40 21.63 -0.82 -7.36
N GLY A 41 20.53 -1.49 -7.00
CA GLY A 41 20.32 -2.09 -5.69
C GLY A 41 20.01 -1.08 -4.57
N LEU A 42 19.86 0.21 -4.88
CA LEU A 42 19.55 1.24 -3.89
C LEU A 42 18.24 0.94 -3.14
N LEU A 43 17.20 0.54 -3.88
CA LEU A 43 15.87 0.31 -3.30
C LEU A 43 15.83 -0.96 -2.44
N ASP A 44 16.67 -1.95 -2.75
CA ASP A 44 16.81 -3.17 -1.94
C ASP A 44 17.35 -2.88 -0.53
N LEU A 45 18.06 -1.76 -0.36
CA LEU A 45 18.57 -1.32 0.94
C LEU A 45 17.56 -0.41 1.68
N LEU A 46 16.90 0.50 0.95
CA LEU A 46 16.04 1.52 1.57
C LEU A 46 14.64 0.98 1.92
N LEU A 47 14.02 0.21 1.03
CA LEU A 47 12.62 -0.21 1.19
C LEU A 47 12.39 -1.16 2.37
N PRO A 48 13.30 -2.10 2.71
CA PRO A 48 13.13 -2.93 3.90
C PRO A 48 13.13 -2.11 5.19
N GLU A 49 14.05 -1.16 5.35
CA GLU A 49 14.09 -0.30 6.55
C GLU A 49 12.89 0.66 6.60
N PHE A 50 12.49 1.25 5.46
CA PHE A 50 11.26 2.05 5.35
C PHE A 50 10.01 1.26 5.78
N THR A 51 9.89 0.02 5.29
CA THR A 51 8.75 -0.86 5.62
C THR A 51 8.78 -1.25 7.10
N LYS A 52 9.95 -1.52 7.67
CA LYS A 52 10.11 -1.87 9.08
C LYS A 52 9.77 -0.72 10.02
N GLU A 53 10.11 0.52 9.67
CA GLU A 53 9.85 1.70 10.48
C GLU A 53 8.39 2.15 10.40
N LEU A 54 7.80 2.14 9.21
CA LEU A 54 6.47 2.73 8.97
C LEU A 54 5.35 1.70 8.80
N GLY A 55 5.68 0.42 8.61
CA GLY A 55 4.72 -0.63 8.30
C GLY A 55 4.06 -0.46 6.93
N ILE A 56 4.71 0.24 6.00
CA ILE A 56 4.20 0.52 4.64
C ILE A 56 5.06 -0.23 3.63
N GLN A 57 4.45 -1.13 2.86
CA GLN A 57 5.13 -1.81 1.75
C GLN A 57 5.16 -0.90 0.52
N VAL A 58 6.23 -1.00 -0.28
CA VAL A 58 6.35 -0.27 -1.55
C VAL A 58 6.50 -1.27 -2.70
N LYS A 59 5.56 -1.25 -3.64
CA LYS A 59 5.61 -2.03 -4.88
C LYS A 59 6.27 -1.19 -5.97
N VAL A 60 7.42 -1.65 -6.48
CA VAL A 60 8.21 -0.92 -7.48
C VAL A 60 7.92 -1.42 -8.88
N VAL A 61 7.83 -0.49 -9.83
CA VAL A 61 7.77 -0.78 -11.26
C VAL A 61 8.86 0.03 -11.97
N ALA A 62 9.89 -0.63 -12.48
CA ALA A 62 10.95 0.03 -13.24
C ALA A 62 10.60 0.17 -14.73
N LYS A 63 10.70 1.40 -15.24
CA LYS A 63 10.46 1.75 -16.65
C LYS A 63 11.45 2.82 -17.11
N GLY A 64 11.36 3.26 -18.37
CA GLY A 64 12.09 4.46 -18.81
C GLY A 64 11.53 5.73 -18.13
N THR A 65 12.36 6.75 -17.92
CA THR A 65 11.98 8.00 -17.22
C THR A 65 10.68 8.63 -17.71
N GLY A 66 10.47 8.69 -19.03
CA GLY A 66 9.24 9.27 -19.59
C GLY A 66 7.99 8.47 -19.22
N ALA A 67 8.08 7.15 -19.21
CA ALA A 67 6.98 6.28 -18.79
C ALA A 67 6.72 6.37 -17.29
N ALA A 68 7.78 6.45 -16.46
CA ALA A 68 7.62 6.62 -15.01
C ALA A 68 6.94 7.94 -14.64
N ILE A 69 7.35 9.05 -15.27
CA ILE A 69 6.69 10.35 -15.09
C ILE A 69 5.23 10.28 -15.55
N ARG A 70 4.98 9.63 -16.70
CA ARG A 70 3.62 9.48 -17.22
C ARG A 70 2.72 8.66 -16.30
N ASP A 71 3.23 7.59 -15.68
CA ASP A 71 2.50 6.82 -14.67
C ASP A 71 2.05 7.73 -13.51
N GLY A 72 2.92 8.63 -13.04
CA GLY A 72 2.59 9.60 -12.00
C GLY A 72 1.53 10.62 -12.45
N MET A 73 1.64 11.14 -13.68
CA MET A 73 0.65 12.08 -14.24
C MET A 73 -0.73 11.44 -14.45
N ASP A 74 -0.77 10.17 -14.85
CA ASP A 74 -2.01 9.44 -15.11
C ASP A 74 -2.63 8.87 -13.81
N GLY A 75 -1.94 8.96 -12.67
CA GLY A 75 -2.40 8.41 -11.38
C GLY A 75 -2.32 6.88 -11.30
N ASN A 76 -1.47 6.25 -12.14
CA ASN A 76 -1.27 4.80 -12.14
C ASN A 76 -0.44 4.32 -10.94
N VAL A 77 0.27 5.23 -10.28
CA VAL A 77 1.12 4.99 -9.11
C VAL A 77 0.94 6.11 -8.09
N ASP A 78 1.26 5.83 -6.83
CA ASP A 78 1.15 6.79 -5.72
C ASP A 78 2.33 7.76 -5.71
N ILE A 79 3.52 7.29 -6.09
CA ILE A 79 4.76 8.07 -6.10
C ILE A 79 5.61 7.74 -7.33
N ILE A 80 6.49 8.67 -7.71
CA ILE A 80 7.54 8.44 -8.70
C ILE A 80 8.90 8.78 -8.10
N LEU A 81 9.93 8.04 -8.50
CA LEU A 81 11.32 8.34 -8.16
C LEU A 81 12.14 8.37 -9.46
N VAL A 82 12.43 9.56 -9.96
CA VAL A 82 13.23 9.76 -11.17
C VAL A 82 14.31 10.83 -10.94
N HIS A 83 15.27 10.90 -11.86
CA HIS A 83 16.37 11.87 -11.80
C HIS A 83 16.36 12.75 -13.07
N ALA A 84 15.27 13.51 -13.27
CA ALA A 84 15.05 14.25 -14.51
C ALA A 84 14.29 15.56 -14.34
N LYS A 85 14.82 16.47 -13.52
CA LYS A 85 14.24 17.78 -13.17
C LYS A 85 13.50 18.50 -14.28
N ALA A 86 14.16 18.71 -15.43
CA ALA A 86 13.55 19.42 -16.56
C ALA A 86 12.30 18.75 -17.16
N ARG A 87 12.06 17.47 -16.86
CA ARG A 87 10.85 16.72 -17.23
C ARG A 87 9.85 16.60 -16.08
N GLU A 88 10.29 16.71 -14.83
CA GLU A 88 9.43 16.71 -13.64
C GLU A 88 8.69 18.04 -13.49
N GLU A 89 9.32 19.15 -13.87
CA GLU A 89 8.77 20.51 -13.74
C GLU A 89 7.89 20.95 -14.94
N LYS A 90 7.54 20.01 -15.83
CA LYS A 90 6.67 20.26 -17.00
C LYS A 90 5.28 19.71 -16.77
#